data_AF-A0A9D7BHD9-F1
#
_entry.id   AF-A0A9D7BHD9-F1
#
_cell.length_a   1.000
_cell.length_b   1.000
_cell.length_c   1.000
_cell.angle_alpha   90.00
_cell.angle_beta   90.00
_cell.angle_gamma   90.00
#
_symmetry.space_group_name_H-M   'P 1'
#
loop_
_entity.id
_entity.type
_entity.pdbx_description
1 polymer ?
#
loop_
_entity_poly.entity_id
_entity_poly.type
_entity_poly.pdbx_seq_one_letter_code
_entity_poly.pdbx_strand_id
1 'polypeptide(L)'
;MEEKDNKVREILWNLAGFKKDIIKTCKVDSYHAGIIGTLLFIVGIYSALAWTFFFLTVTSNPFMPVIAGLFMGFYIVSFDRALIASMSSGSTNLYSIGFRLLLATLLGIFLAQPMILKFYEPDIKREAQILVDKKIRKEKRA
;
A
#
# COMPACT_ATOMS: atom_id res chain seq x y z
N MET A 1 11.19 29.96 -11.76
CA MET A 1 10.24 28.84 -11.57
C MET A 1 10.68 27.58 -12.32
N GLU A 2 11.42 27.72 -13.43
CA GLU A 2 11.95 26.62 -14.26
C GLU A 2 12.99 25.72 -13.56
N GLU A 3 13.79 26.27 -12.63
CA GLU A 3 14.81 25.48 -11.90
C GLU A 3 14.21 24.48 -10.89
N LYS A 4 13.06 24.83 -10.29
CA LYS A 4 12.39 23.99 -9.28
C LYS A 4 11.74 22.77 -9.94
N ASP A 5 11.21 22.94 -11.15
CA ASP A 5 10.60 21.88 -11.95
C ASP A 5 11.63 20.81 -12.36
N ASN A 6 12.82 21.23 -12.78
CA ASN A 6 13.91 20.31 -13.13
C ASN A 6 14.37 19.45 -11.94
N LYS A 7 14.47 20.01 -10.72
CA LYS A 7 14.85 19.25 -9.52
C LYS A 7 13.80 18.22 -9.13
N VAL A 8 12.52 18.58 -9.20
CA VAL A 8 11.41 17.63 -8.91
C VAL A 8 11.40 16.49 -9.92
N ARG A 9 11.56 16.80 -11.22
CA ARG A 9 11.64 15.77 -12.27
C ARG A 9 12.82 14.83 -12.08
N GLU A 10 13.98 15.34 -11.67
CA GLU A 10 15.14 14.50 -11.36
C GLU A 10 14.93 13.57 -10.16
N ILE A 11 14.21 14.03 -9.12
CA ILE A 11 13.84 13.18 -7.98
C ILE A 11 12.87 12.09 -8.43
N LEU A 12 11.86 12.44 -9.24
CA LEU A 12 10.88 11.48 -9.76
C LEU A 12 11.52 10.42 -10.64
N TRP A 13 12.47 10.78 -11.51
CA TRP A 13 13.21 9.80 -12.32
C TRP A 13 14.08 8.88 -11.47
N ASN A 14 14.70 9.41 -10.41
CA ASN A 14 15.49 8.60 -9.48
C ASN A 14 14.60 7.63 -8.70
N LEU A 15 13.41 8.08 -8.29
CA LEU A 15 12.41 7.25 -7.60
C LEU A 15 11.86 6.15 -8.52
N ALA A 16 11.64 6.46 -9.80
CA ALA A 16 11.23 5.50 -10.82
C ALA A 16 12.36 4.54 -11.26
N GLY A 17 13.60 4.78 -10.83
CA GLY A 17 14.73 3.89 -11.08
C GLY A 17 15.44 4.07 -12.43
N PHE A 18 15.24 5.19 -13.10
CA PHE A 18 15.85 5.45 -14.41
C PHE A 18 17.18 6.21 -14.33
N LYS A 19 18.11 5.93 -15.27
CA LYS A 19 19.38 6.65 -15.39
C LYS A 19 19.16 8.04 -16.01
N LYS A 20 19.62 9.09 -15.30
CA LYS A 20 19.45 10.50 -15.69
C LYS A 20 20.01 10.81 -17.09
N ASP A 21 21.15 10.21 -17.43
CA ASP A 21 21.88 10.49 -18.68
C ASP A 21 21.14 10.01 -19.93
N ILE A 22 20.30 8.97 -19.79
CA ILE A 22 19.56 8.37 -20.90
C ILE A 22 18.20 9.05 -21.07
N ILE A 23 17.55 9.38 -19.94
CA ILE A 23 16.21 9.98 -19.94
C ILE A 23 16.17 11.43 -20.40
N LYS A 24 17.23 12.22 -20.17
CA LYS A 24 17.26 13.62 -20.61
C LYS A 24 17.18 13.77 -22.13
N THR A 25 17.59 12.74 -22.88
CA THR A 25 17.68 12.75 -24.34
C THR A 25 16.33 12.41 -25.00
N CYS A 26 15.45 11.67 -24.34
CA CYS A 26 14.16 11.22 -24.86
C CYS A 26 12.98 11.86 -24.11
N LYS A 27 12.28 12.82 -24.74
CA LYS A 27 11.12 13.52 -24.14
C LYS A 27 9.97 12.58 -23.75
N VAL A 28 9.71 11.53 -24.54
CA VAL A 28 8.59 10.59 -24.31
C VAL A 28 8.88 9.70 -23.09
N ASP A 29 10.06 9.09 -23.02
CA ASP A 29 10.47 8.26 -21.87
C ASP A 29 10.59 9.07 -20.59
N SER A 30 11.03 10.33 -20.68
CA SER A 30 11.07 11.27 -19.55
C SER A 30 9.70 11.54 -18.94
N TYR A 31 8.66 11.63 -19.76
CA TYR A 31 7.28 11.80 -19.30
C TYR A 31 6.75 10.52 -18.63
N HIS A 32 6.96 9.35 -19.24
CA HIS A 32 6.57 8.07 -18.65
C HIS A 32 7.26 7.79 -17.32
N ALA A 33 8.57 8.03 -17.22
CA ALA A 33 9.32 7.90 -15.98
C ALA A 33 8.82 8.88 -14.90
N GLY A 34 8.39 10.08 -15.29
CA GLY A 34 7.78 11.05 -14.37
C GLY A 34 6.44 10.55 -13.81
N ILE A 35 5.57 9.97 -14.65
CA ILE A 35 4.30 9.37 -14.20
C ILE A 35 4.55 8.21 -13.24
N ILE A 36 5.46 7.30 -13.60
CA ILE A 36 5.81 6.14 -12.76
C ILE A 36 6.36 6.60 -11.42
N GLY A 37 7.29 7.57 -11.40
CA GLY A 37 7.85 8.12 -10.18
C GLY A 37 6.78 8.79 -9.30
N THR A 38 5.85 9.52 -9.92
CA THR A 38 4.74 10.17 -9.19
C THR A 38 3.82 9.14 -8.57
N LEU A 39 3.49 8.06 -9.29
CA LEU A 39 2.66 6.98 -8.79
C LEU A 39 3.31 6.28 -7.57
N LEU A 40 4.60 5.95 -7.66
CA LEU A 40 5.35 5.35 -6.56
C LEU A 40 5.40 6.26 -5.32
N PHE A 41 5.54 7.57 -5.52
CA PHE A 41 5.54 8.54 -4.43
C PHE A 41 4.20 8.58 -3.70
N ILE A 42 3.09 8.62 -4.45
CA ILE A 42 1.74 8.62 -3.89
C ILE A 42 1.47 7.33 -3.12
N VAL A 43 1.82 6.16 -3.68
CA VAL A 43 1.66 4.86 -3.03
C VAL A 43 2.52 4.77 -1.76
N GLY A 44 3.75 5.28 -1.80
CA GLY A 44 4.64 5.33 -0.63
C GLY A 44 4.07 6.16 0.52
N ILE A 45 3.56 7.37 0.24
CA ILE A 45 2.91 8.22 1.23
C ILE A 45 1.65 7.55 1.78
N TYR A 46 0.81 7.02 0.88
CA TYR A 46 -0.42 6.33 1.27
C TYR A 46 -0.15 5.15 2.21
N SER A 47 0.84 4.33 1.88
CA SER A 47 1.26 3.21 2.73
C SER A 47 1.77 3.67 4.08
N ALA A 48 2.62 4.70 4.11
CA ALA A 48 3.15 5.23 5.37
C ALA A 48 2.02 5.74 6.28
N LEU A 49 1.04 6.44 5.73
CA LEU A 49 -0.14 6.91 6.47
C LEU A 49 -1.02 5.76 6.95
N ALA A 50 -1.31 4.78 6.09
CA ALA A 50 -2.14 3.62 6.43
C ALA A 50 -1.50 2.77 7.55
N TRP A 51 -0.19 2.52 7.46
CA TRP A 51 0.55 1.78 8.49
C TRP A 51 0.67 2.56 9.79
N THR A 52 0.95 3.87 9.72
CA THR A 52 0.95 4.71 10.93
C THR A 52 -0.41 4.65 11.62
N PHE A 53 -1.51 4.77 10.87
CA PHE A 53 -2.86 4.66 11.41
C PHE A 53 -3.15 3.29 12.02
N PHE A 54 -2.73 2.20 11.37
CA PHE A 54 -2.88 0.84 11.91
C PHE A 54 -2.16 0.69 13.26
N PHE A 55 -0.89 1.11 13.35
CA PHE A 55 -0.12 0.99 14.59
C PHE A 55 -0.61 1.90 15.71
N LEU A 56 -1.22 3.04 15.38
CA LEU A 56 -1.91 3.88 16.37
C LEU A 56 -3.07 3.15 17.05
N THR A 57 -3.74 2.22 16.36
CA THR A 57 -4.84 1.44 16.95
C THR A 57 -4.38 0.20 17.70
N VAL A 58 -3.17 -0.30 17.45
CA VAL A 58 -2.64 -1.55 18.01
C VAL A 58 -1.69 -1.32 19.17
N THR A 59 -0.95 -0.20 19.18
CA THR A 59 0.14 0.07 20.14
C THR A 59 -0.13 1.34 20.95
N SER A 60 0.12 1.30 22.26
CA SER A 60 -0.01 2.44 23.17
C SER A 60 1.20 3.40 23.15
N ASN A 61 2.31 2.99 22.53
CA ASN A 61 3.52 3.81 22.40
C ASN A 61 3.37 4.85 21.28
N PRO A 62 3.61 6.15 21.54
CA PRO A 62 3.43 7.21 20.54
C PRO A 62 4.50 7.23 19.43
N PHE A 63 5.67 6.63 19.63
CA PHE A 63 6.78 6.66 18.66
C PHE A 63 6.77 5.48 17.67
N MET A 64 6.29 4.33 18.11
CA MET A 64 6.23 3.10 17.30
C MET A 64 5.47 3.28 15.96
N PRO A 65 4.30 3.96 15.91
CA PRO A 65 3.50 4.06 14.70
C PRO A 65 4.19 4.87 13.60
N VAL A 66 4.88 5.94 13.97
CA VAL A 66 5.59 6.80 13.00
C VAL A 66 6.76 6.06 12.36
N ILE A 67 7.54 5.34 13.16
CA ILE A 67 8.68 4.56 12.69
C ILE A 67 8.20 3.40 11.81
N ALA A 68 7.16 2.68 12.23
CA ALA A 68 6.58 1.58 11.46
C ALA A 68 5.98 2.04 10.13
N GLY A 69 5.29 3.19 10.13
CA GLY A 69 4.76 3.81 8.93
C GLY A 69 5.84 4.20 7.93
N LEU A 70 6.90 4.89 8.38
CA LEU A 70 8.02 5.25 7.52
C LEU A 70 8.75 4.02 6.98
N PHE A 71 8.98 3.01 7.81
CA PHE A 71 9.61 1.76 7.41
C PHE A 71 8.79 1.07 6.31
N MET A 72 7.48 0.96 6.49
CA MET A 72 6.64 0.30 5.48
C MET A 72 6.43 1.12 4.22
N GLY A 73 6.33 2.45 4.31
CA GLY A 73 6.33 3.31 3.13
C GLY A 73 7.60 3.09 2.29
N PHE A 74 8.76 3.06 2.93
CA PHE A 74 10.03 2.78 2.26
C PHE A 74 10.11 1.36 1.67
N TYR A 75 9.63 0.36 2.42
CA TYR A 75 9.59 -1.03 1.98
C TYR A 75 8.74 -1.21 0.71
N ILE A 76 7.53 -0.63 0.67
CA ILE A 76 6.65 -0.72 -0.51
C ILE A 76 7.26 -0.02 -1.72
N VAL A 77 7.79 1.20 -1.57
CA VAL A 77 8.44 1.89 -2.70
C VAL A 77 9.64 1.09 -3.24
N SER A 78 10.41 0.46 -2.36
CA SER A 78 11.56 -0.37 -2.76
C SER A 78 11.13 -1.62 -3.51
N PHE A 79 10.08 -2.29 -3.04
CA PHE A 79 9.53 -3.49 -3.65
C PHE A 79 8.90 -3.19 -5.02
N ASP A 80 8.11 -2.14 -5.12
CA ASP A 80 7.49 -1.70 -6.38
C ASP A 80 8.55 -1.28 -7.41
N ARG A 81 9.64 -0.63 -6.96
CA ARG A 81 10.78 -0.30 -7.82
C ARG A 81 11.47 -1.56 -8.35
N ALA A 82 11.67 -2.58 -7.51
CA ALA A 82 12.25 -3.85 -7.94
C ALA A 82 11.36 -4.56 -8.98
N LEU A 83 10.04 -4.50 -8.80
CA LEU A 83 9.08 -5.02 -9.78
C LEU A 83 9.16 -4.29 -11.13
N ILE A 84 9.23 -2.96 -11.13
CA ILE A 84 9.36 -2.17 -12.37
C ILE A 84 10.68 -2.49 -13.09
N ALA A 85 11.78 -2.60 -12.35
CA ALA A 85 13.09 -2.95 -12.91
C ALA A 85 13.09 -4.35 -13.57
N SER A 86 12.39 -5.33 -12.97
CA SER A 86 12.22 -6.68 -13.52
C SER A 86 11.48 -6.68 -14.87
N MET A 87 10.58 -5.73 -15.11
CA MET A 87 9.81 -5.64 -16.36
C MET A 87 10.62 -5.04 -17.52
N SER A 88 11.66 -4.27 -17.25
CA SER A 88 12.47 -3.59 -18.28
C SER A 88 13.37 -4.54 -19.10
N SER A 89 13.44 -5.84 -18.75
CA SER A 89 14.36 -6.80 -19.39
C SER A 89 13.93 -7.29 -20.80
N GLY A 90 12.96 -6.64 -21.45
CA GLY A 90 12.76 -6.74 -22.91
C GLY A 90 11.93 -7.92 -23.42
N SER A 91 11.75 -9.00 -22.66
CA SER A 91 10.72 -10.00 -22.96
C SER A 91 9.43 -9.63 -22.23
N THR A 92 8.28 -9.74 -22.90
CA THR A 92 6.96 -9.71 -22.27
C THR A 92 6.83 -10.90 -21.32
N ASN A 93 7.44 -10.79 -20.14
CA ASN A 93 7.40 -11.81 -19.11
C ASN A 93 6.00 -11.80 -18.49
N LEU A 94 5.09 -12.53 -19.13
CA LEU A 94 3.74 -12.80 -18.62
C LEU A 94 3.79 -13.32 -17.17
N TYR A 95 4.85 -14.04 -16.80
CA TYR A 95 5.15 -14.44 -15.44
C TYR A 95 5.33 -13.27 -14.46
N SER A 96 6.03 -12.20 -14.86
CA SER A 96 6.22 -11.01 -14.02
C SER A 96 4.91 -10.23 -13.84
N ILE A 97 4.08 -10.18 -14.88
CA ILE A 97 2.75 -9.56 -14.83
C ILE A 97 1.81 -10.40 -13.95
N GLY A 98 1.81 -11.73 -14.13
CA GLY A 98 1.02 -12.66 -13.34
C GLY A 98 1.41 -12.63 -11.86
N PHE A 99 2.71 -12.59 -11.55
CA PHE A 99 3.20 -12.44 -10.19
C PHE A 99 2.74 -11.12 -9.54
N ARG A 100 2.74 -10.01 -10.30
CA ARG A 100 2.25 -8.71 -9.84
C ARG A 100 0.76 -8.74 -9.52
N LEU A 101 -0.04 -9.37 -10.40
CA LEU A 101 -1.48 -9.50 -10.23
C LEU A 101 -1.82 -10.40 -9.04
N LEU A 102 -1.10 -11.51 -8.89
CA LEU A 102 -1.19 -12.42 -7.74
C LEU A 102 -0.89 -11.69 -6.42
N LEU A 103 0.20 -10.92 -6.36
CA LEU A 103 0.55 -10.15 -5.17
C LEU A 103 -0.51 -9.09 -4.84
N ALA A 104 -1.00 -8.36 -5.83
CA ALA A 104 -2.04 -7.36 -5.63
C ALA A 104 -3.34 -7.99 -5.12
N THR A 105 -3.73 -9.15 -5.67
CA THR A 105 -4.91 -9.90 -5.21
C THR A 105 -4.73 -10.42 -3.79
N LEU A 106 -3.57 -11.00 -3.46
CA LEU A 106 -3.26 -11.48 -2.11
C LEU A 106 -3.35 -10.34 -1.10
N LEU A 107 -2.70 -9.20 -1.37
CA LEU A 107 -2.76 -8.04 -0.50
C LEU A 107 -4.18 -7.50 -0.34
N GLY A 108 -4.98 -7.46 -1.43
CA GLY A 108 -6.38 -7.07 -1.38
C GLY A 108 -7.24 -7.97 -0.48
N ILE A 109 -7.04 -9.29 -0.56
CA ILE A 109 -7.75 -10.26 0.30
C ILE A 109 -7.37 -10.07 1.77
N PHE A 110 -6.06 -9.95 2.06
CA PHE A 110 -5.57 -9.74 3.42
C PHE A 110 -6.07 -8.43 4.02
N LEU A 111 -6.15 -7.35 3.24
CA LEU A 111 -6.69 -6.06 3.70
C LEU A 111 -8.21 -6.07 3.88
N ALA A 112 -8.94 -6.82 3.06
CA ALA A 112 -10.39 -6.91 3.15
C ALA A 112 -10.85 -7.57 4.46
N GLN A 113 -10.13 -8.59 4.93
CA GLN A 113 -10.53 -9.39 6.09
C GLN A 113 -10.76 -8.58 7.40
N PRO A 114 -9.83 -7.72 7.87
CA PRO A 114 -10.06 -6.89 9.06
C PRO A 114 -11.12 -5.81 8.81
N MET A 115 -11.19 -5.28 7.58
CA MET A 115 -12.14 -4.22 7.24
C MET A 115 -13.59 -4.74 7.24
N ILE A 116 -13.81 -5.93 6.70
CA ILE A 116 -15.10 -6.64 6.75
C ILE A 116 -15.51 -6.85 8.20
N LEU A 117 -14.64 -7.41 9.04
CA LEU A 117 -14.97 -7.67 10.44
C LEU A 117 -15.31 -6.39 11.22
N LYS A 118 -14.58 -5.29 10.95
CA LYS A 118 -14.86 -3.98 11.54
C LYS A 118 -16.16 -3.35 11.05
N PHE A 119 -16.48 -3.52 9.77
CA PHE A 119 -17.73 -3.02 9.19
C PHE A 119 -18.96 -3.73 9.78
N TYR A 120 -18.86 -5.05 10.03
CA TYR A 120 -19.95 -5.86 10.60
C TYR A 120 -19.95 -5.94 12.14
N GLU A 121 -19.05 -5.22 12.82
CA GLU A 121 -18.96 -5.21 14.29
C GLU A 121 -20.28 -4.87 15.02
N PRO A 122 -21.13 -3.92 14.56
CA PRO A 122 -22.42 -3.65 15.23
C PRO A 122 -23.44 -4.78 15.06
N ASP A 123 -23.49 -5.42 13.90
CA ASP A 123 -24.43 -6.51 13.62
C ASP A 123 -24.07 -7.75 14.44
N ILE A 124 -22.78 -8.09 14.52
CA ILE A 124 -22.27 -9.20 15.33
C ILE A 124 -22.60 -8.98 16.81
N LYS A 125 -22.42 -7.76 17.33
CA LYS A 125 -22.74 -7.44 18.73
C LYS A 125 -24.24 -7.60 19.02
N ARG A 126 -25.10 -7.17 18.09
CA ARG A 126 -26.56 -7.29 18.22
C ARG A 126 -26.99 -8.75 18.27
N GLU A 127 -26.48 -9.58 17.37
CA GLU A 127 -26.82 -11.01 17.32
C GLU A 127 -26.27 -11.77 18.54
N ALA A 128 -25.06 -11.46 18.98
CA ALA A 128 -24.47 -12.04 20.18
C ALA A 128 -25.30 -11.76 21.43
N GLN A 129 -25.80 -10.53 21.61
CA GLN A 129 -26.70 -10.19 22.74
C GLN A 129 -28.00 -10.99 22.70
N ILE A 130 -28.63 -11.12 21.53
CA ILE A 130 -29.86 -11.91 21.36
C ILE A 130 -29.64 -13.38 21.72
N LEU A 131 -28.48 -13.94 21.34
CA LEU A 131 -28.12 -15.33 21.67
C LEU A 131 -27.89 -15.53 23.17
N VAL A 132 -27.22 -14.57 23.84
CA VAL A 132 -27.02 -14.59 25.30
C VAL A 132 -28.36 -14.52 26.02
N ASP A 133 -29.25 -13.60 25.62
CA ASP A 133 -30.59 -13.46 26.21
C ASP A 133 -31.43 -14.73 26.05
N LYS A 134 -31.36 -15.38 24.87
CA LYS A 134 -32.01 -16.69 24.65
C LYS A 134 -31.48 -17.77 25.57
N LYS A 135 -30.16 -17.79 25.84
CA LYS A 135 -29.52 -18.76 26.73
C LYS A 135 -29.97 -18.56 28.18
N ILE A 136 -29.94 -17.33 28.67
CA ILE A 136 -30.42 -16.96 30.01
C ILE A 136 -31.91 -17.32 30.17
N ARG A 137 -32.74 -17.10 29.15
CA ARG A 137 -34.17 -17.48 29.17
C ARG A 137 -34.41 -18.99 29.23
N LYS A 138 -33.53 -19.80 28.65
CA LYS A 138 -33.61 -21.26 28.73
C LYS A 138 -33.20 -21.76 30.11
N GLU A 139 -32.13 -21.20 30.68
CA GLU A 139 -31.69 -21.53 32.06
C GLU A 139 -32.75 -21.18 33.09
N LYS A 140 -33.45 -20.04 32.97
CA LYS A 140 -34.57 -19.69 33.87
C LYS A 140 -35.81 -20.59 33.71
N ARG A 141 -35.88 -21.42 32.68
CA ARG A 141 -37.01 -22.33 32.40
C ARG A 141 -36.70 -23.80 32.72
N ALA A 142 -35.45 -24.11 33.07
CA ALA A 142 -35.02 -25.41 33.58
C ALA A 142 -35.01 -25.36 35.12
#